data_AF-A0A537DTR0-F1
#
_entry.id   AF-A0A537DTR0-F1
#
_cell.length_a   1.000
_cell.length_b   1.000
_cell.length_c   1.000
_cell.angle_alpha   90.00
_cell.angle_beta   90.00
_cell.angle_gamma   90.00
#
_symmetry.space_group_name_H-M   'P 1'
#
loop_
_entity.id
_entity.type
_entity.pdbx_description
1 polymer ?
#
loop_
_entity_poly.entity_id
_entity_poly.type
_entity_poly.pdbx_seq_one_letter_code
_entity_poly.pdbx_strand_id
1 'polypeptide(L)'
;MKSSTPPGQERSEAAGIGRRNVSILVDKNRKNFEMITEDDAKRAIQPLSPQSFDAARFGHEGFRANLPTGRIDCLPSGVHLWCNITPEVLDFLDWIFVNGYGLSPASHA
;
A
#
# COMPACT_ATOMS: atom_id res chain seq x y z
N MET A 1 6.88 -3.99 -35.61
CA MET A 1 6.55 -5.37 -35.18
C MET A 1 5.13 -5.40 -34.66
N LYS A 2 4.22 -6.14 -35.32
CA LYS A 2 2.85 -6.36 -34.84
C LYS A 2 2.87 -7.62 -33.99
N SER A 3 2.56 -7.53 -32.69
CA SER A 3 2.43 -8.72 -31.84
C SER A 3 1.07 -9.38 -32.10
N SER A 4 1.09 -10.53 -32.76
CA SER A 4 -0.10 -11.39 -32.89
C SER A 4 -0.28 -12.16 -31.58
N THR A 5 -1.28 -11.77 -30.77
CA THR A 5 -1.71 -12.56 -29.61
C THR A 5 -2.63 -13.68 -30.11
N PRO A 6 -2.35 -14.97 -29.82
CA PRO A 6 -3.23 -16.07 -30.22
C PRO A 6 -4.58 -16.01 -29.45
N PRO A 7 -5.69 -16.43 -30.09
CA PRO A 7 -7.00 -16.40 -29.45
C PRO A 7 -7.09 -17.47 -28.35
N GLY A 8 -7.49 -17.07 -27.15
CA GLY A 8 -7.70 -17.98 -26.00
C GLY A 8 -6.72 -17.81 -24.85
N GLN A 9 -5.69 -16.96 -24.97
CA GLN A 9 -4.85 -16.56 -23.85
C GLN A 9 -5.33 -15.21 -23.33
N GLU A 10 -6.17 -15.22 -22.29
CA GLU A 10 -6.40 -14.00 -21.51
C GLU A 10 -5.01 -13.50 -21.08
N ARG A 11 -4.62 -12.28 -21.50
CA ARG A 11 -3.32 -11.74 -21.12
C ARG A 11 -3.29 -11.75 -19.60
N SER A 12 -2.33 -12.45 -18.98
CA SER A 12 -2.27 -12.58 -17.52
C SER A 12 -2.24 -11.23 -16.80
N GLU A 13 -1.84 -10.18 -17.53
CA GLU A 13 -1.88 -8.78 -17.12
C GLU A 13 -3.32 -8.24 -16.94
N ALA A 14 -4.28 -8.63 -17.78
CA ALA A 14 -5.66 -8.16 -17.72
C ALA A 14 -6.38 -8.66 -16.45
N ALA A 15 -6.12 -9.90 -16.03
CA ALA A 15 -6.66 -10.47 -14.79
C ALA A 15 -6.13 -9.78 -13.52
N GLY A 16 -5.02 -9.04 -13.63
CA GLY A 16 -4.44 -8.26 -12.53
C GLY A 16 -5.02 -6.85 -12.37
N ILE A 17 -5.76 -6.34 -13.36
CA ILE A 17 -6.30 -4.98 -13.34
C ILE A 17 -7.27 -4.83 -12.16
N GLY A 18 -7.06 -3.78 -11.36
CA GLY A 18 -7.86 -3.50 -10.15
C GLY A 18 -7.53 -4.37 -8.93
N ARG A 19 -6.61 -5.34 -9.04
CA ARG A 19 -6.23 -6.23 -7.93
C ARG A 19 -4.78 -6.07 -7.48
N ARG A 20 -4.02 -5.19 -8.14
CA ARG A 20 -2.57 -4.97 -7.95
C ARG A 20 -2.22 -3.54 -8.35
N ASN A 21 -1.08 -3.04 -7.91
CA ASN A 21 -0.47 -1.79 -8.41
C ASN A 21 -1.39 -0.56 -8.29
N VAL A 22 -1.78 -0.22 -7.07
CA VAL A 22 -2.69 0.89 -6.76
C VAL A 22 -1.95 1.98 -5.98
N SER A 23 -2.17 3.24 -6.34
CA SER A 23 -1.66 4.39 -5.61
C SER A 23 -2.83 5.24 -5.11
N ILE A 24 -2.82 5.58 -3.83
CA ILE A 24 -3.87 6.36 -3.18
C ILE A 24 -3.21 7.59 -2.58
N LEU A 25 -3.61 8.76 -3.09
CA LEU A 25 -3.21 10.05 -2.54
C LEU A 25 -4.23 10.45 -1.47
N VAL A 26 -3.74 10.73 -0.26
CA VAL A 26 -4.57 11.13 0.88
C VAL A 26 -4.50 12.64 1.09
N ASP A 27 -3.30 13.18 1.31
CA ASP A 27 -3.06 14.63 1.40
C ASP A 27 -1.68 14.98 0.85
N LYS A 28 -1.64 15.63 -0.31
CA LYS A 28 -0.39 16.02 -0.99
C LYS A 28 0.53 16.94 -0.17
N ASN A 29 0.00 17.65 0.82
CA ASN A 29 0.76 18.64 1.58
C ASN A 29 1.33 18.06 2.89
N ARG A 30 0.89 16.87 3.29
CA ARG A 30 1.31 16.24 4.54
C ARG A 30 2.76 15.77 4.44
N LYS A 31 3.55 16.09 5.48
CA LYS A 31 5.00 15.81 5.49
C LYS A 31 5.41 14.67 6.42
N ASN A 32 4.65 14.41 7.48
CA ASN A 32 4.93 13.40 8.51
C ASN A 32 3.66 12.65 8.92
N PHE A 33 3.82 11.45 9.46
CA PHE A 33 2.77 10.78 10.24
C PHE A 33 2.75 11.36 11.66
N GLU A 34 1.59 11.82 12.13
CA GLU A 34 1.49 12.55 13.41
C GLU A 34 0.98 11.68 14.57
N MET A 35 0.34 10.56 14.25
CA MET A 35 -0.43 9.75 15.21
C MET A 35 0.14 8.34 15.42
N ILE A 36 1.17 7.95 14.65
CA ILE A 36 1.79 6.63 14.75
C ILE A 36 3.31 6.76 14.82
N THR A 37 3.92 5.81 15.50
CA THR A 37 5.37 5.62 15.56
C THR A 37 5.83 4.57 14.54
N GLU A 38 7.14 4.48 14.32
CA GLU A 38 7.74 3.41 13.51
C GLU A 38 7.37 2.01 14.04
N ASP A 39 7.31 1.84 15.37
CA ASP A 39 7.00 0.56 16.00
C ASP A 39 5.51 0.18 15.85
N ASP A 40 4.61 1.17 15.85
CA ASP A 40 3.20 0.95 15.52
C ASP A 40 3.06 0.43 14.08
N ALA A 41 3.73 1.09 13.14
CA ALA A 41 3.74 0.70 11.73
C ALA A 41 4.34 -0.70 11.54
N LYS A 42 5.46 -1.01 12.21
CA LYS A 42 6.08 -2.34 12.18
C LYS A 42 5.15 -3.43 12.67
N ARG A 43 4.40 -3.19 13.76
CA ARG A 43 3.42 -4.16 14.28
C ARG A 43 2.25 -4.35 13.32
N ALA A 44 1.71 -3.26 12.77
CA ALA A 44 0.57 -3.32 11.87
C ALA A 44 0.88 -4.06 10.55
N ILE A 45 2.10 -3.94 10.03
CA ILE A 45 2.51 -4.61 8.78
C ILE A 45 2.98 -6.07 9.02
N GLN A 46 3.26 -6.50 10.27
CA GLN A 46 3.76 -7.85 10.55
C GLN A 46 2.91 -8.99 9.94
N PRO A 47 1.56 -8.95 9.93
CA PRO A 47 0.75 -10.01 9.35
C PRO A 47 1.05 -10.29 7.87
N LEU A 48 1.55 -9.28 7.13
CA LEU A 48 1.96 -9.40 5.73
C LEU A 48 3.33 -10.08 5.57
N SER A 49 3.99 -10.44 6.67
CA SER A 49 5.32 -11.07 6.71
C SER A 49 6.36 -10.32 5.87
N PRO A 50 6.64 -9.04 6.18
CA PRO A 50 7.58 -8.24 5.40
C PRO A 50 8.99 -8.83 5.48
N GLN A 51 9.67 -8.89 4.33
CA GLN A 51 11.07 -9.28 4.21
C GLN A 51 12.02 -8.17 4.68
N SER A 52 11.61 -6.91 4.51
CA SER A 52 12.29 -5.75 5.11
C SER A 52 11.28 -4.66 5.46
N PHE A 53 11.69 -3.80 6.39
CA PHE A 53 10.98 -2.60 6.78
C PHE A 53 12.00 -1.46 6.90
N ASP A 54 11.91 -0.49 6.00
CA ASP A 54 12.88 0.59 5.87
C ASP A 54 12.18 1.94 6.03
N ALA A 55 12.74 2.83 6.86
CA ALA A 55 12.28 4.22 6.90
C ALA A 55 12.49 4.87 5.52
N ALA A 56 11.44 5.50 4.97
CA ALA A 56 11.50 6.20 3.70
C ALA A 56 12.20 7.56 3.91
N ARG A 57 13.53 7.56 3.95
CA ARG A 57 14.35 8.74 4.33
C ARG A 57 14.40 9.88 3.31
N PHE A 58 13.60 9.85 2.24
CA PHE A 58 13.53 10.91 1.23
C PHE A 58 12.56 12.02 1.66
N GLY A 59 12.91 12.77 2.71
CA GLY A 59 12.31 14.07 3.06
C GLY A 59 10.86 14.09 3.58
N HIS A 60 10.19 12.93 3.61
CA HIS A 60 8.83 12.76 4.11
C HIS A 60 8.83 11.48 4.95
N GLU A 61 8.64 11.58 6.27
CA GLU A 61 8.88 10.45 7.19
C GLU A 61 7.78 9.39 7.08
N GLY A 62 7.89 8.55 6.05
CA GLY A 62 7.12 7.34 5.85
C GLY A 62 7.99 6.09 5.93
N PHE A 63 7.49 4.98 5.40
CA PHE A 63 8.20 3.70 5.39
C PHE A 63 7.93 2.90 4.12
N ARG A 64 8.84 1.97 3.85
CA ARG A 64 8.74 0.96 2.81
C ARG A 64 8.77 -0.42 3.46
N ALA A 65 7.82 -1.26 3.08
CA ALA A 65 7.82 -2.68 3.41
C ALA A 65 7.97 -3.50 2.13
N ASN A 66 9.02 -4.31 2.04
CA ASN A 66 9.16 -5.29 0.96
C ASN A 66 8.46 -6.58 1.37
N LEU A 67 7.56 -7.07 0.52
CA LEU A 67 6.76 -8.27 0.75
C LEU A 67 7.21 -9.36 -0.24
N PRO A 68 6.94 -10.65 0.04
CA PRO A 68 7.18 -11.72 -0.93
C PRO A 68 6.50 -11.49 -2.30
N THR A 69 5.39 -10.74 -2.30
CA THR A 69 4.56 -10.47 -3.47
C THR A 69 4.76 -9.07 -4.07
N GLY A 70 5.73 -8.28 -3.60
CA GLY A 70 5.97 -6.93 -4.08
C GLY A 70 6.44 -5.97 -2.98
N ARG A 71 5.90 -4.75 -2.96
CA ARG A 71 6.21 -3.79 -1.88
C ARG A 71 5.04 -2.86 -1.59
N ILE A 72 5.04 -2.28 -0.40
CA ILE A 72 4.16 -1.20 0.02
C ILE A 72 5.04 0.00 0.39
N ASP A 73 4.82 1.14 -0.27
CA ASP A 73 5.40 2.43 0.11
C ASP A 73 4.31 3.24 0.82
N CYS A 74 4.45 3.45 2.13
CA CYS A 74 3.57 4.33 2.91
C CYS A 74 4.26 5.66 3.13
N LEU A 75 3.79 6.70 2.45
CA LEU A 75 4.26 8.06 2.61
C LEU A 75 3.21 8.89 3.36
N PRO A 76 3.60 9.94 4.09
CA PRO A 76 2.63 10.82 4.75
C PRO A 76 1.56 11.38 3.81
N SER A 77 1.86 11.53 2.51
CA SER A 77 0.92 12.01 1.51
C SER A 77 0.01 10.94 0.92
N GLY A 78 0.35 9.66 1.06
CA GLY A 78 -0.40 8.57 0.45
C GLY A 78 0.34 7.24 0.44
N VAL A 79 -0.36 6.20 -0.02
CA VAL A 79 0.15 4.82 -0.07
C VAL A 79 0.26 4.33 -1.52
N HIS A 80 1.36 3.66 -1.82
CA HIS A 80 1.56 2.95 -3.08
C HIS A 80 1.69 1.45 -2.81
N LEU A 81 0.75 0.69 -3.36
CA LEU A 81 0.75 -0.76 -3.35
C LEU A 81 1.35 -1.24 -4.66
N TRP A 82 2.55 -1.82 -4.60
CA TRP A 82 3.19 -2.49 -5.73
C TRP A 82 3.15 -4.00 -5.53
N CYS A 83 2.00 -4.51 -5.08
CA CYS A 83 1.78 -5.91 -4.74
C CYS A 83 0.34 -6.33 -5.09
N ASN A 84 0.04 -7.62 -4.91
CA ASN A 84 -1.34 -8.10 -4.90
C ASN A 84 -2.10 -7.53 -3.69
N ILE A 85 -3.34 -7.11 -3.91
CA ILE A 85 -4.24 -6.66 -2.84
C ILE A 85 -4.94 -7.90 -2.28
N THR A 86 -4.41 -8.44 -1.19
CA THR A 86 -5.01 -9.54 -0.42
C THR A 86 -5.88 -9.00 0.72
N PRO A 87 -6.69 -9.83 1.40
CA PRO A 87 -7.41 -9.40 2.60
C PRO A 87 -6.50 -8.75 3.65
N GLU A 88 -5.31 -9.29 3.88
CA GLU A 88 -4.35 -8.75 4.86
C GLU A 88 -3.80 -7.39 4.43
N VAL A 89 -3.68 -7.14 3.11
CA VAL A 89 -3.32 -5.81 2.60
C VAL A 89 -4.46 -4.83 2.86
N LEU A 90 -5.72 -5.26 2.72
CA LEU A 90 -6.88 -4.43 3.04
C LEU A 90 -6.96 -4.12 4.54
N ASP A 91 -6.75 -5.11 5.41
CA ASP A 91 -6.73 -4.91 6.87
C ASP A 91 -5.64 -3.90 7.28
N PHE A 92 -4.45 -3.99 6.66
CA PHE A 92 -3.40 -3.01 6.85
C PHE A 92 -3.79 -1.62 6.34
N LEU A 93 -4.46 -1.53 5.18
CA LEU A 93 -4.96 -0.26 4.63
C LEU A 93 -5.98 0.40 5.57
N ASP A 94 -6.93 -0.37 6.10
CA ASP A 94 -7.90 0.12 7.07
C ASP A 94 -7.20 0.67 8.32
N TRP A 95 -6.20 -0.07 8.83
CA TRP A 95 -5.42 0.38 9.98
C TRP A 95 -4.65 1.68 9.70
N ILE A 96 -3.92 1.77 8.57
CA ILE A 96 -3.10 2.96 8.28
C ILE A 96 -3.97 4.16 7.94
N PHE A 97 -5.12 3.98 7.27
CA PHE A 97 -6.07 5.06 7.00
C PHE A 97 -6.61 5.68 8.28
N VAL A 98 -7.00 4.86 9.25
CA VAL A 98 -7.48 5.38 10.54
C VAL A 98 -6.33 5.97 11.36
N ASN A 99 -5.28 5.18 11.61
CA ASN A 99 -4.28 5.52 12.61
C ASN A 99 -3.17 6.40 12.04
N GLY A 100 -2.68 6.12 10.84
CA GLY A 100 -1.65 6.94 10.20
C GLY A 100 -2.22 8.22 9.60
N TYR A 101 -3.28 8.08 8.82
CA TYR A 101 -3.84 9.19 8.04
C TYR A 101 -4.95 9.96 8.76
N GLY A 102 -5.60 9.40 9.77
CA GLY A 102 -6.64 10.10 10.55
C GLY A 102 -8.01 10.10 9.89
N LEU A 103 -8.24 9.17 8.97
CA LEU A 103 -9.53 9.01 8.29
C LEU A 103 -10.48 8.26 9.21
N SER A 104 -11.58 8.88 9.61
CA SER A 104 -12.64 8.19 10.34
C SER A 104 -13.41 7.26 9.39
N PRO A 105 -13.74 6.03 9.81
CA PRO A 105 -14.77 5.24 9.14
C PRO A 105 -16.04 6.09 9.04
N ALA A 106 -16.72 6.06 7.90
CA ALA A 106 -17.98 6.77 7.76
C ALA A 106 -18.92 6.31 8.89
N SER A 107 -19.40 7.25 9.72
CA SER A 107 -20.49 6.97 10.64
C SER A 107 -21.68 6.53 9.81
N HIS A 108 -21.98 5.24 9.82
CA HIS A 108 -23.24 4.75 9.26
C HIS A 108 -24.37 5.32 10.14
N ALA A 109 -24.99 6.38 9.66
CA ALA A 109 -26.25 6.89 10.18
C ALA A 109 -27.40 5.98 9.74
#